data_AF-F6BA67-F1
#
_entry.id   AF-F6BA67-F1
#
_cell.length_a   1.000
_cell.length_b   1.000
_cell.length_c   1.000
_cell.angle_alpha   90.00
_cell.angle_beta   90.00
_cell.angle_gamma   90.00
#
_symmetry.space_group_name_H-M   'P 1'
#
loop_
_entity.id
_entity.type
_entity.pdbx_description
1 polymer ?
#
loop_
_entity_poly.entity_id
_entity_poly.type
_entity_poly.pdbx_seq_one_letter_code
_entity_poly.pdbx_strand_id
1 'polypeptide(L)' 'MVKLEAIKILDRDGEVMFRCPRCGKLFRKSKDYTKHVNKAHRHLFAKEN' A
#
# COMPACT_ATOMS: atom_id res chain seq x y z
N MET A 1 -4.80 -3.33 15.50
CA MET A 1 -3.68 -3.47 14.54
C MET A 1 -4.04 -2.60 13.35
N VAL A 2 -3.26 -1.55 13.04
CA VAL A 2 -3.61 -0.68 11.91
C VAL A 2 -3.41 -1.48 10.64
N LYS A 3 -4.48 -1.82 9.92
CA LYS A 3 -4.40 -2.49 8.63
C LYS A 3 -4.31 -1.41 7.56
N LEU A 4 -3.13 -1.24 6.96
CA LEU A 4 -2.97 -0.32 5.84
C LEU A 4 -3.59 -0.96 4.60
N GLU A 5 -4.85 -0.64 4.33
CA GLU A 5 -5.50 -1.02 3.08
C GLU A 5 -5.09 -0.06 1.95
N ALA A 6 -4.80 -0.64 0.79
CA ALA A 6 -4.50 0.16 -0.40
C ALA A 6 -5.76 0.84 -0.91
N ILE A 7 -5.63 2.10 -1.32
CA ILE A 7 -6.68 2.80 -2.06
C ILE A 7 -6.64 2.28 -3.50
N LYS A 8 -7.74 1.70 -3.99
CA LYS A 8 -7.85 1.27 -5.38
C LYS A 8 -8.19 2.49 -6.24
N ILE A 9 -7.40 2.74 -7.28
CA ILE A 9 -7.66 3.77 -8.28
C ILE A 9 -7.65 3.13 -9.66
N LEU A 10 -8.44 3.68 -10.58
CA LEU A 10 -8.41 3.27 -11.98
C LEU A 10 -7.45 4.21 -12.72
N ASP A 11 -6.51 3.64 -13.48
CA ASP A 11 -5.69 4.42 -14.41
C ASP A 11 -6.49 4.76 -15.69
N ARG A 12 -5.87 5.48 -16.63
CA ARG A 12 -6.49 5.91 -17.89
C ARG A 12 -6.94 4.73 -18.76
N ASP A 13 -6.24 3.61 -18.68
CA ASP A 13 -6.57 2.37 -19.38
C ASP A 13 -7.65 1.53 -18.66
N GLY A 14 -8.17 2.00 -17.52
CA GLY A 14 -9.12 1.23 -16.69
C GLY A 14 -8.45 0.13 -15.86
N GLU A 15 -7.12 0.09 -15.81
CA GLU A 15 -6.39 -0.83 -14.95
C GLU A 15 -6.48 -0.40 -13.47
N VAL A 16 -6.76 -1.36 -12.58
CA VAL A 16 -6.80 -1.11 -11.14
C VAL A 16 -5.37 -1.01 -10.59
N MET A 17 -5.05 0.16 -10.04
CA MET A 17 -3.82 0.45 -9.32
C MET A 17 -4.10 0.53 -7.81
N PHE A 18 -3.10 0.14 -7.03
CA PHE A 18 -3.11 0.14 -5.57
C PHE A 18 -2.24 1.31 -5.10
N ARG A 19 -2.86 2.33 -4.49
CA ARG A 19 -2.18 3.49 -3.92
C ARG A 19 -1.98 3.31 -2.42
N CYS A 20 -0.76 3.51 -1.95
CA CYS A 20 -0.46 3.51 -0.53
C CYS A 20 -0.99 4.80 0.12
N PRO A 21 -1.88 4.73 1.14
CA PRO A 21 -2.42 5.91 1.79
C PRO A 21 -1.39 6.68 2.64
N ARG A 22 -0.22 6.09 2.93
CA ARG A 22 0.82 6.72 3.76
C ARG A 22 1.85 7.52 2.97
N CYS A 23 2.29 7.00 1.84
CA CYS A 23 3.33 7.64 1.03
C CYS A 23 2.86 8.04 -0.37
N GLY A 24 1.62 7.68 -0.75
CA GLY A 24 1.05 7.98 -2.06
C GLY A 24 1.57 7.12 -3.22
N LYS A 25 2.46 6.16 -2.96
CA LYS A 25 3.07 5.31 -4.01
C LYS A 25 2.05 4.39 -4.67
N LEU A 26 2.15 4.25 -5.99
CA LEU A 26 1.24 3.44 -6.82
C LEU A 26 1.87 2.09 -7.15
N PHE A 27 1.04 1.04 -7.17
CA PHE A 27 1.42 -0.33 -7.49
C PHE A 27 0.37 -0.94 -8.41
N ARG A 28 0.79 -1.67 -9.45
CA ARG A 28 -0.15 -2.37 -10.35
C ARG A 28 -0.77 -3.63 -9.72
N LYS A 29 -0.14 -4.17 -8.66
CA LYS A 29 -0.52 -5.44 -8.04
C LYS A 29 -0.55 -5.32 -6.53
N SER A 30 -1.49 -6.04 -5.91
CA SER A 30 -1.62 -6.12 -4.45
C SER A 30 -0.36 -6.71 -3.79
N LYS A 31 0.28 -7.70 -4.42
CA LYS A 31 1.52 -8.32 -3.91
C LYS A 31 2.66 -7.31 -3.75
N ASP A 32 2.80 -6.40 -4.72
CA ASP A 32 3.84 -5.37 -4.68
C ASP A 32 3.52 -4.30 -3.63
N TYR A 33 2.25 -3.93 -3.49
CA TYR A 33 1.77 -3.10 -2.39
C TYR A 33 2.10 -3.70 -1.02
N THR A 34 1.75 -4.96 -0.78
CA THR A 34 2.00 -5.64 0.51
C THR A 34 3.50 -5.71 0.81
N LYS A 35 4.34 -6.05 -0.18
CA LYS A 35 5.80 -6.02 -0.03
C LYS A 35 6.31 -4.63 0.35
N HIS A 36 5.80 -3.59 -0.31
CA HIS A 36 6.16 -2.21 0.00
C HIS A 36 5.79 -1.84 1.43
N VAL A 37 4.56 -2.14 1.85
CA VAL A 37 4.08 -1.85 3.20
C VAL A 37 4.92 -2.56 4.25
N ASN A 38 5.22 -3.85 4.06
CA ASN A 38 6.04 -4.63 4.99
C ASN A 38 7.50 -4.17 5.06
N LYS A 39 8.04 -3.53 4.01
CA LYS A 39 9.44 -3.07 3.98
C LYS A 39 9.59 -1.60 4.38
N ALA A 40 8.83 -0.71 3.73
CA ALA A 40 8.92 0.73 3.92
C ALA A 40 8.13 1.23 5.13
N HIS A 41 7.06 0.52 5.50
CA HIS A 41 6.13 0.91 6.56
C HIS A 41 6.12 -0.10 7.71
N ARG A 42 7.12 -1.00 7.78
CA ARG A 42 7.27 -1.99 8.87
C ARG A 42 7.15 -1.36 10.26
N HIS A 43 7.79 -0.21 10.44
CA HIS A 43 7.82 0.53 11.70
C HIS A 43 6.45 1.03 12.14
N LEU A 44 5.46 1.12 11.24
CA LEU A 44 4.09 1.51 11.59
C LEU A 44 3.28 0.37 12.20
N PHE A 45 3.69 -0.89 11.97
CA PHE A 45 3.02 -2.08 12.49
C PHE A 45 3.69 -2.65 13.73
N ALA A 46 4.97 -2.33 13.94
CA ALA A 46 5.64 -2.60 15.20
C ALA A 46 5.01 -1.68 16.25
N LYS A 47 4.07 -2.21 17.03
CA LYS A 47 3.63 -1.57 18.27
C LYS A 47 4.87 -1.20 19.07
N GLU A 48 4.93 0.06 19.47
CA GLU A 48 5.80 0.52 20.54
C GLU A 48 5.47 -0.26 21.84
N ASN A 49 6.54 -0.51 22.60
CA ASN A 49 6.71 -1.40 23.76
C ASN A 49 5.55 -1.48 24.76
#